data_AF-A0AAJ1NE58-F1
#
_entry.id   AF-A0AAJ1NE58-F1
#
_cell.length_a   1.000
_cell.length_b   1.000
_cell.length_c   1.000
_cell.angle_alpha   90.00
_cell.angle_beta   90.00
_cell.angle_gamma   90.00
#
_symmetry.space_group_name_H-M   'P 1'
#
loop_
_entity.id
_entity.type
_entity.pdbx_description
1 polymer ?
#
loop_
_entity_poly.entity_id
_entity_poly.type
_entity_poly.pdbx_seq_one_letter_code
_entity_poly.pdbx_strand_id
1 'polypeptide(L)' 'MELNKLEKAMTIGIILRALRSRQKIKQYVGLERLPGVIKVLDGLQENATPEDKEEAIANVINKLLDELLEKDKR' A
#
# COMPACT_ATOMS: atom_id res chain seq x y z
N MET A 1 -0.99 -0.09 13.98
CA MET A 1 -1.06 -1.31 13.17
C MET A 1 0.30 -1.58 12.55
N GLU A 2 0.75 -2.83 12.58
CA GLU A 2 1.89 -3.28 11.79
C GLU A 2 1.41 -3.97 10.50
N LEU A 3 1.83 -3.44 9.35
CA LEU A 3 1.58 -4.04 8.04
C LEU A 3 2.78 -4.90 7.62
N ASN A 4 2.50 -6.07 7.06
CA ASN A 4 3.52 -6.92 6.45
C ASN A 4 4.01 -6.32 5.11
N LYS A 5 5.03 -6.95 4.51
CA LYS A 5 5.68 -6.41 3.30
C LYS A 5 4.74 -6.33 2.10
N LEU A 6 3.87 -7.34 1.90
CA LEU A 6 2.89 -7.37 0.81
C LEU A 6 1.79 -6.33 1.03
N GLU A 7 1.26 -6.26 2.25
CA GLU A 7 0.26 -5.26 2.64
C GLU A 7 0.76 -3.82 2.41
N LYS A 8 1.97 -3.49 2.89
CA LYS A 8 2.61 -2.18 2.68
C LYS A 8 2.74 -1.84 1.19
N ALA A 9 3.18 -2.80 0.40
CA ALA A 9 3.35 -2.65 -1.04
C ALA A 9 2.02 -2.33 -1.74
N MET A 10 0.97 -3.08 -1.44
CA MET A 10 -0.35 -2.87 -2.03
C MET A 10 -0.93 -1.50 -1.64
N THR A 11 -0.83 -1.11 -0.36
CA THR A 11 -1.28 0.21 0.10
C THR A 11 -0.59 1.34 -0.65
N ILE A 12 0.74 1.29 -0.78
CA ILE A 12 1.52 2.31 -1.52
C ILE A 12 1.09 2.36 -2.98
N GLY A 13 0.97 1.21 -3.65
CA GLY A 13 0.56 1.15 -5.06
C GLY A 13 -0.82 1.74 -5.32
N ILE A 14 -1.78 1.50 -4.42
CA ILE A 14 -3.15 2.03 -4.50
C ILE A 14 -3.16 3.55 -4.25
N ILE A 15 -2.50 4.03 -3.18
CA ILE A 15 -2.47 5.46 -2.82
C ILE A 15 -1.75 6.28 -3.90
N LEU A 16 -0.64 5.79 -4.45
CA LEU A 16 0.05 6.46 -5.56
C LEU A 16 -0.86 6.62 -6.78
N ARG A 17 -1.71 5.62 -7.06
CA ARG A 17 -2.70 5.70 -8.15
C ARG A 17 -3.78 6.76 -7.86
N ALA A 18 -4.15 6.93 -6.60
CA ALA A 18 -5.14 7.93 -6.18
C ALA A 18 -4.68 9.37 -6.44
N LEU A 19 -3.37 9.65 -6.41
CA LEU A 19 -2.84 10.98 -6.72
C LEU A 19 -3.07 11.40 -8.18
N ARG A 20 -3.32 10.45 -9.11
CA ARG A 20 -3.65 10.55 -10.56
C ARG A 20 -2.70 11.40 -11.44
N SER A 21 -2.06 12.43 -10.91
CA SER A 21 -1.16 13.35 -11.60
C SER A 21 0.29 12.99 -11.30
N ARG A 22 1.02 12.67 -12.37
CA ARG A 22 2.48 12.46 -12.30
C ARG A 22 3.19 13.69 -11.72
N GLN A 23 2.71 14.90 -12.01
CA GLN A 23 3.32 16.13 -11.48
C GLN A 23 3.13 16.24 -9.97
N LYS A 24 1.96 15.87 -9.45
CA LYS A 24 1.72 15.81 -7.99
C LYS A 24 2.55 14.72 -7.32
N ILE A 25 2.66 13.55 -7.94
CA ILE A 25 3.56 12.48 -7.44
C ILE A 25 5.00 12.99 -7.38
N LYS A 26 5.48 13.67 -8.43
CA LYS A 26 6.80 14.31 -8.46
C LYS A 26 7.02 15.37 -7.37
N GLN A 27 5.97 16.11 -7.02
CA GLN A 27 6.03 17.20 -6.05
C GLN A 27 6.01 16.70 -4.59
N TYR A 28 5.19 15.68 -4.31
CA TYR A 28 4.93 15.22 -2.94
C TYR A 28 5.68 13.94 -2.56
N VAL A 29 6.19 13.20 -3.54
CA VAL A 29 6.91 11.94 -3.34
C VAL A 29 8.32 12.07 -3.91
N GLY A 30 9.33 11.75 -3.10
CA GLY A 30 10.74 11.76 -3.53
C GLY A 30 10.96 10.84 -4.72
N LEU A 31 11.16 11.44 -5.90
CA LEU A 31 11.29 10.70 -7.17
C LEU A 31 12.46 9.74 -7.16
N GLU A 32 13.52 10.08 -6.43
CA GLU A 32 14.71 9.26 -6.25
C GLU A 32 14.41 7.92 -5.59
N ARG A 33 13.30 7.83 -4.84
CA ARG A 33 12.91 6.61 -4.09
C ARG A 33 11.95 5.72 -4.88
N LEU A 34 11.21 6.30 -5.84
CA LEU A 34 10.20 5.57 -6.61
C LEU A 34 10.75 4.35 -7.36
N PRO A 35 11.93 4.40 -8.02
CA PRO A 35 12.47 3.21 -8.69
C PRO A 35 12.73 2.06 -7.72
N GLY A 36 13.20 2.36 -6.50
CA GLY A 36 13.41 1.35 -5.47
C GLY A 36 12.10 0.72 -4.99
N VAL A 37 11.07 1.57 -4.81
CA VAL A 37 9.72 1.10 -4.43
C VAL A 37 9.12 0.22 -5.54
N ILE A 38 9.17 0.65 -6.81
CA ILE A 38 8.62 -0.10 -7.94
C ILE A 38 9.23 -1.51 -8.01
N LYS A 39 10.56 -1.64 -7.89
CA LYS A 39 11.22 -2.97 -7.88
C LYS A 39 10.69 -3.89 -6.77
N VAL A 40 10.43 -3.33 -5.59
CA VAL A 40 9.85 -4.11 -4.48
C VAL A 40 8.42 -4.49 -4.79
N LEU A 41 7.62 -3.60 -5.38
CA LEU A 41 6.24 -3.90 -5.77
C LEU A 41 6.17 -4.99 -6.84
N ASP A 42 7.01 -4.91 -7.86
CA ASP A 42 7.04 -5.88 -8.97
C ASP A 42 7.44 -7.26 -8.47
N GLY A 43 8.51 -7.36 -7.68
CA GLY A 43 8.94 -8.62 -7.08
C GLY A 43 7.90 -9.23 -6.13
N LEU A 44 7.08 -8.42 -5.46
CA LEU A 44 5.98 -8.93 -4.64
C LEU A 44 4.79 -9.38 -5.48
N GLN A 45 4.51 -8.71 -6.60
CA GLN A 45 3.43 -9.11 -7.51
C GLN A 45 3.71 -10.43 -8.23
N GLU A 46 4.97 -10.67 -8.61
CA GLU A 46 5.41 -11.90 -9.28
C GLU A 46 5.33 -13.14 -8.37
N ASN A 47 5.59 -12.96 -7.06
CA ASN A 47 5.65 -14.06 -6.10
C ASN A 47 4.32 -14.34 -5.39
N ALA A 48 3.37 -13.41 -5.40
CA ALA A 48 2.09 -13.56 -4.70
C ALA A 48 0.99 -14.08 -5.62
N THR A 49 0.28 -15.12 -5.15
CA THR A 49 -0.90 -15.67 -5.83
C THR A 49 -2.07 -14.66 -5.79
N PRO A 50 -3.09 -14.84 -6.65
CA PRO A 50 -4.33 -14.06 -6.55
C PRO A 50 -4.96 -14.12 -5.15
N GLU A 51 -4.97 -15.28 -4.52
CA GLU A 51 -5.51 -15.53 -3.19
C GLU A 51 -4.72 -14.78 -2.12
N ASP A 52 -3.38 -14.82 -2.17
CA ASP A 52 -2.52 -14.06 -1.25
C ASP A 52 -2.79 -12.55 -1.33
N LYS A 53 -3.07 -12.05 -2.55
CA LYS A 53 -3.37 -10.63 -2.79
C LYS A 53 -4.73 -10.26 -2.23
N GLU A 54 -5.74 -11.12 -2.40
CA GLU A 54 -7.08 -10.91 -1.85
C GLU A 54 -7.05 -10.91 -0.32
N GLU A 55 -6.37 -11.88 0.29
CA GLU A 55 -6.19 -11.96 1.74
C GLU A 55 -5.45 -10.73 2.28
N ALA A 56 -4.36 -10.31 1.62
CA ALA A 56 -3.62 -9.12 2.02
C ALA A 56 -4.48 -7.85 1.94
N ILE A 57 -5.33 -7.70 0.92
CA ILE A 57 -6.27 -6.57 0.81
C ILE A 57 -7.27 -6.61 1.98
N ALA A 58 -7.90 -7.75 2.21
CA ALA A 58 -8.88 -7.91 3.29
C ALA A 58 -8.27 -7.61 4.66
N ASN A 59 -7.05 -8.11 4.91
CA ASN A 59 -6.32 -7.88 6.14
C ASN A 59 -5.98 -6.39 6.34
N VAL A 60 -5.52 -5.68 5.29
CA VAL A 60 -5.30 -4.23 5.37
C VAL A 60 -6.59 -3.49 5.70
N ILE A 61 -7.71 -3.84 5.04
CA ILE A 61 -9.00 -3.19 5.27
C ILE A 61 -9.45 -3.38 6.72
N ASN A 62 -9.46 -4.62 7.23
CA ASN A 62 -9.90 -4.91 8.59
C ASN A 62 -9.08 -4.16 9.62
N LYS A 63 -7.74 -4.20 9.50
CA LYS A 63 -6.88 -3.51 10.44
C LYS A 63 -7.03 -1.97 10.38
N LEU A 64 -7.29 -1.40 9.20
CA LEU A 64 -7.59 0.03 9.07
C LEU A 64 -8.96 0.39 9.66
N LEU A 65 -9.97 -0.47 9.50
CA LEU A 65 -11.28 -0.30 10.14
C LEU A 65 -11.14 -0.33 11.66
N ASP A 66 -10.42 -1.32 12.19
CA ASP A 66 -10.16 -1.46 13.62
C ASP A 66 -9.47 -0.19 14.16
N GLU A 67 -8.43 0.31 13.50
CA GLU A 67 -7.74 1.55 13.92
C GLU A 67 -8.63 2.79 13.88
N LEU A 68 -9.53 2.88 12.91
CA LEU A 68 -10.46 4.01 12.80
C LEU A 68 -11.52 3.94 13.92
N LEU A 69 -12.07 2.75 14.18
CA LEU A 69 -13.11 2.53 15.18
C LEU A 69 -12.58 2.52 16.63
N GLU A 70 -11.31 2.14 16.84
CA GLU A 70 -10.66 2.22 18.15
C GLU A 70 -10.43 3.67 18.60
N LYS A 71 -10.26 4.60 17.65
CA LYS A 71 -10.05 6.04 17.94
C LYS A 71 -11.32 6.76 18.39
N ASP A 72 -12.52 6.23 18.09
CA ASP A 72 -13.80 6.77 18.58
C ASP A 72 -14.13 6.36 20.02
N LYS A 73 -13.31 5.50 20.66
CA LYS A 73 -13.50 5.04 22.05
C LYS A 73 -12.69 5.83 23.08
N ARG A 74 -12.14 6.99 22.73
CA ARG A 74 -11.38 7.86 23.65
C ARG A 74 -12.02 9.22 23.84
#